data_AF-A0A7L4ZPK1-F1
#
_entry.id   AF-A0A7L4ZPK1-F1
#
_cell.length_a   1.000
_cell.length_b   1.000
_cell.length_c   1.000
_cell.angle_alpha   90.00
_cell.angle_beta   90.00
_cell.angle_gamma   90.00
#
_symmetry.space_group_name_H-M   'P 1'
#
loop_
_entity.id
_entity.type
_entity.pdbx_description
1 polymer ?
#
loop_
_entity_poly.entity_id
_entity_poly.type
_entity_poly.pdbx_seq_one_letter_code
_entity_poly.pdbx_strand_id
1 'polypeptide(L)'
;MSLTHVYFSSKPDGTRENYLEYKSITKERDSVQNLLLLQLSNGIINKEEFIKIFHNKSDIYIDKIKKCNKEKRIIINNFKFNGRKSFHYWLFIFGLSFSFFFLAMRYSYRIVIDHKNKYLKKSLALEASAWMAVSLFWVAHSVFVKNADLPTPMYASVMFGICLLLGLSIFYFIKFLTNRKEHTLKSYKTSIVNLIQLIGEIRVDHYFKMSAKAMTKENKEIISKDSEVMDKKIFSTLEKVADGK
;
A
#
# COMPACT_ATOMS: atom_id res chain seq x y z
N MET A 1 14.46 -14.54 0.65
CA MET A 1 13.60 -15.40 1.49
C MET A 1 12.66 -14.50 2.27
N SER A 2 11.34 -14.62 2.07
CA SER A 2 10.36 -13.83 2.83
C SER A 2 10.25 -14.32 4.27
N LEU A 3 10.26 -13.39 5.24
CA LEU A 3 10.06 -13.64 6.68
C LEU A 3 8.73 -14.34 7.02
N THR A 4 7.78 -14.39 6.08
CA THR A 4 6.48 -15.05 6.26
C THR A 4 6.49 -16.57 6.01
N HIS A 5 7.56 -17.13 5.43
CA HIS A 5 7.63 -18.58 5.15
C HIS A 5 7.88 -19.46 6.38
N VAL A 6 8.26 -18.89 7.52
CA VAL A 6 8.58 -19.66 8.74
C VAL A 6 7.32 -20.18 9.43
N TYR A 7 6.18 -19.51 9.26
CA TYR A 7 4.93 -19.86 9.95
C TYR A 7 4.00 -20.78 9.17
N PHE A 8 4.31 -21.09 7.92
CA PHE A 8 3.45 -21.91 7.06
C PHE A 8 4.30 -22.99 6.38
N SER A 9 3.93 -24.27 6.58
CA SER A 9 4.58 -25.41 5.91
C SER A 9 4.70 -25.14 4.41
N SER A 10 5.89 -25.34 3.86
CA SER A 10 6.16 -25.22 2.43
C SER A 10 5.53 -26.34 1.59
N LYS A 11 4.97 -27.37 2.25
CA LYS A 11 4.35 -28.53 1.63
C LYS A 11 2.88 -28.68 2.06
N PRO A 12 1.97 -29.03 1.15
CA PRO A 12 0.62 -29.39 1.51
C PRO A 12 0.59 -30.61 2.42
N ASP A 13 -0.21 -30.56 3.48
CA ASP A 13 -0.57 -31.77 4.23
C ASP A 13 -1.20 -32.80 3.27
N GLY A 14 -0.87 -34.08 3.47
CA GLY A 14 -1.31 -35.18 2.59
C GLY A 14 -0.50 -35.39 1.30
N THR A 15 0.38 -34.47 0.88
CA THR A 15 1.24 -34.72 -0.32
C THR A 15 2.22 -35.86 -0.12
N ARG A 16 2.76 -36.02 1.09
CA ARG A 16 3.68 -37.11 1.42
C ARG A 16 2.97 -38.46 1.37
N GLU A 17 1.76 -38.54 1.89
CA GLU A 17 0.93 -39.74 1.90
C GLU A 17 0.56 -40.15 0.47
N ASN A 18 0.05 -39.22 -0.34
CA ASN A 18 -0.28 -39.48 -1.74
C ASN A 18 0.94 -39.93 -2.57
N TYR A 19 2.13 -39.38 -2.31
CA TYR A 19 3.36 -39.82 -2.96
C TYR A 19 3.76 -41.26 -2.58
N LEU A 20 3.61 -41.63 -1.30
CA LEU A 20 3.87 -42.99 -0.84
C LEU A 20 2.88 -43.97 -1.46
N GLU A 21 1.59 -43.60 -1.55
CA GLU A 21 0.55 -44.40 -2.20
C GLU A 21 0.83 -44.61 -3.69
N TYR A 22 1.18 -43.54 -4.43
CA TYR A 22 1.58 -43.64 -5.83
C TYR A 22 2.74 -44.62 -6.03
N LYS A 23 3.79 -44.49 -5.21
CA LYS A 23 4.98 -45.37 -5.27
C LYS A 23 4.62 -46.83 -4.98
N SER A 24 3.71 -47.06 -4.04
CA SER A 24 3.18 -48.39 -3.72
C SER A 24 2.47 -49.01 -4.93
N ILE A 25 1.55 -48.28 -5.56
CA ILE A 25 0.78 -48.73 -6.73
C ILE A 25 1.72 -49.06 -7.90
N THR A 26 2.74 -48.23 -8.17
CA THR A 26 3.70 -48.50 -9.25
C THR A 26 4.54 -49.76 -8.99
N LYS A 27 4.97 -49.97 -7.74
CA LYS A 27 5.74 -51.16 -7.36
C LYS A 27 4.91 -52.44 -7.49
N GLU A 28 3.64 -52.38 -7.10
CA GLU A 28 2.69 -53.48 -7.24
C GLU A 28 2.47 -53.84 -8.72
N ARG A 29 2.25 -52.84 -9.58
CA ARG A 29 2.11 -53.02 -11.03
C ARG A 29 3.33 -53.72 -11.63
N ASP A 30 4.53 -53.22 -11.34
CA ASP A 30 5.77 -53.76 -11.90
C ASP A 30 6.01 -55.20 -11.42
N SER A 31 5.67 -55.49 -10.16
CA SER A 31 5.70 -56.85 -9.61
C SER A 31 4.74 -57.81 -10.34
N VAL A 32 3.50 -57.38 -10.59
CA VAL A 32 2.51 -58.20 -11.31
C VAL A 32 2.94 -58.42 -12.76
N GLN A 33 3.48 -57.39 -13.42
CA GLN A 33 3.96 -57.50 -14.80
C GLN A 33 5.14 -58.48 -14.91
N ASN A 34 6.11 -58.40 -14.00
CA ASN A 34 7.23 -59.34 -13.96
C ASN A 34 6.77 -60.78 -13.70
N LEU A 35 5.78 -60.96 -12.82
CA LEU A 35 5.21 -62.28 -12.55
C LEU A 35 4.50 -62.87 -13.78
N LEU A 36 3.74 -62.06 -14.52
CA LEU A 36 3.11 -62.49 -15.77
C LEU A 36 4.14 -62.87 -16.84
N LEU A 37 5.24 -62.11 -16.95
CA LEU A 37 6.34 -62.43 -17.86
C LEU A 37 7.03 -63.75 -17.49
N LEU A 38 7.26 -64.00 -16.20
CA LEU A 38 7.82 -65.27 -15.71
C LEU A 38 6.87 -66.46 -15.95
N GLN A 39 5.57 -66.27 -15.76
CA GLN A 39 4.58 -67.31 -16.05
C GLN A 39 4.54 -67.65 -17.55
N LEU A 40 4.67 -66.64 -18.42
CA LEU A 40 4.74 -66.84 -19.86
C LEU A 40 6.05 -67.55 -20.27
N SER A 41 7.20 -67.13 -19.72
CA SER A 41 8.49 -67.75 -20.03
C SER A 41 8.58 -69.21 -19.60
N ASN A 42 7.91 -69.54 -18.49
CA ASN A 42 7.88 -70.90 -17.94
C ASN A 42 6.77 -71.77 -18.56
N GLY A 43 6.02 -71.24 -19.54
CA GLY A 43 4.93 -71.97 -20.20
C GLY A 43 3.72 -72.28 -19.32
N ILE A 44 3.59 -71.60 -18.17
CA ILE A 44 2.47 -71.79 -17.22
C ILE A 44 1.18 -71.20 -17.80
N ILE A 45 1.29 -70.10 -18.56
CA ILE A 45 0.19 -69.45 -19.26
C ILE A 45 0.50 -69.38 -20.75
N ASN A 46 -0.54 -69.48 -21.58
CA ASN A 46 -0.39 -69.30 -23.02
C ASN A 46 -0.39 -67.80 -23.41
N LYS A 47 -0.04 -67.51 -24.67
CA LYS A 47 0.06 -66.12 -25.16
C LYS A 47 -1.28 -65.37 -25.11
N GLU A 48 -2.39 -66.05 -25.37
CA GLU A 48 -3.73 -65.45 -25.41
C GLU A 48 -4.22 -65.08 -23.99
N GLU A 49 -4.01 -65.97 -23.03
CA GLU A 49 -4.26 -65.75 -21.61
C GLU A 49 -3.40 -64.62 -21.05
N PHE A 50 -2.10 -64.59 -21.42
CA PHE A 50 -1.22 -63.50 -21.06
C PHE A 50 -1.77 -62.15 -21.52
N ILE A 51 -2.14 -62.02 -22.81
CA ILE A 51 -2.68 -60.78 -23.37
C ILE A 51 -3.94 -60.35 -22.61
N LYS A 52 -4.87 -61.30 -22.35
CA LYS A 52 -6.13 -61.02 -21.64
C LYS A 52 -5.90 -60.55 -20.20
N ILE A 53 -5.04 -61.22 -19.46
CA ILE A 53 -4.74 -60.87 -18.05
C ILE A 53 -3.97 -59.55 -17.99
N PHE A 54 -3.00 -59.36 -18.88
CA PHE A 54 -2.19 -58.16 -18.97
C PHE A 54 -3.06 -56.92 -19.23
N HIS A 55 -3.96 -56.96 -20.21
CA HIS A 55 -4.87 -55.84 -20.49
C HIS A 55 -5.77 -55.52 -19.31
N ASN A 56 -6.42 -56.53 -18.72
CA ASN A 56 -7.30 -56.33 -17.57
C ASN A 56 -6.56 -55.71 -16.36
N LYS A 57 -5.36 -56.20 -16.05
CA LYS A 57 -4.54 -55.64 -14.96
C LYS A 57 -4.01 -54.25 -15.29
N SER A 58 -3.62 -54.01 -16.54
CA SER A 58 -3.18 -52.68 -17.01
C SER A 58 -4.26 -51.63 -16.80
N ASP A 59 -5.50 -51.91 -17.18
CA ASP A 59 -6.63 -50.98 -17.02
C ASP A 59 -6.89 -50.64 -15.55
N ILE A 60 -6.84 -51.64 -14.66
CA ILE A 60 -7.00 -51.43 -13.21
C ILE A 60 -5.91 -50.49 -12.66
N TYR A 61 -4.65 -50.70 -13.03
CA TYR A 61 -3.55 -49.86 -12.55
C TYR A 61 -3.58 -48.45 -13.16
N ILE A 62 -4.01 -48.32 -14.42
CA ILE A 62 -4.25 -47.02 -15.06
C ILE A 62 -5.29 -46.22 -14.26
N ASP A 63 -6.39 -46.83 -13.86
CA ASP A 63 -7.45 -46.14 -13.11
C ASP A 63 -7.04 -45.80 -11.67
N LYS A 64 -6.31 -46.70 -10.99
CA LYS A 64 -5.68 -46.40 -9.69
C LYS A 64 -4.75 -45.18 -9.77
N ILE A 65 -3.88 -45.13 -10.79
CA ILE A 65 -2.95 -44.01 -11.02
C ILE A 65 -3.71 -42.72 -11.33
N LYS A 66 -4.76 -42.76 -12.16
CA LYS A 66 -5.62 -41.60 -12.45
C LYS A 66 -6.25 -41.05 -11.16
N LYS A 67 -6.77 -41.91 -10.29
CA LYS A 67 -7.37 -41.51 -9.02
C LYS A 67 -6.36 -40.82 -8.11
N CYS A 68 -5.19 -41.42 -7.92
CA CYS A 68 -4.10 -40.86 -7.11
C CYS A 68 -3.63 -39.49 -7.65
N ASN A 69 -3.51 -39.35 -8.98
CA ASN A 69 -3.19 -38.08 -9.63
C ASN A 69 -4.29 -37.01 -9.46
N LYS A 70 -5.57 -37.41 -9.46
CA LYS A 70 -6.70 -36.51 -9.21
C LYS A 70 -6.66 -35.96 -7.78
N GLU A 71 -6.43 -36.83 -6.80
CA GLU A 71 -6.29 -36.45 -5.38
C GLU A 71 -5.10 -35.50 -5.18
N LYS A 72 -3.94 -35.79 -5.80
CA LYS A 72 -2.79 -34.88 -5.81
C LYS A 72 -3.16 -33.48 -6.31
N ARG A 73 -3.92 -33.38 -7.40
CA ARG A 73 -4.36 -32.09 -7.96
C ARG A 73 -5.28 -31.35 -6.99
N ILE A 74 -6.17 -32.06 -6.30
CA ILE A 74 -7.07 -31.47 -5.29
C ILE A 74 -6.27 -30.94 -4.10
N ILE A 75 -5.35 -31.74 -3.55
CA ILE A 75 -4.47 -31.34 -2.44
C ILE A 75 -3.66 -30.09 -2.81
N ILE A 76 -3.04 -30.08 -3.99
CA ILE A 76 -2.27 -28.94 -4.49
C ILE A 76 -3.16 -27.72 -4.68
N ASN A 77 -4.36 -27.87 -5.25
CA ASN A 77 -5.28 -26.75 -5.42
C ASN A 77 -5.73 -26.20 -4.07
N ASN A 78 -6.11 -27.04 -3.11
CA ASN A 78 -6.51 -26.60 -1.77
C ASN A 78 -5.37 -25.85 -1.07
N PHE A 79 -4.14 -26.35 -1.15
CA PHE A 79 -2.97 -25.70 -0.59
C PHE A 79 -2.62 -24.37 -1.26
N LYS A 80 -2.75 -24.25 -2.59
CA LYS A 80 -2.59 -22.99 -3.31
C LYS A 80 -3.51 -21.88 -2.76
N PHE A 81 -4.63 -22.25 -2.14
CA PHE A 81 -5.61 -21.32 -1.60
C PHE A 81 -5.61 -21.18 -0.06
N ASN A 82 -5.03 -22.11 0.70
CA ASN A 82 -5.11 -22.09 2.17
C ASN A 82 -4.45 -20.87 2.85
N GLY A 83 -3.45 -20.23 2.22
CA GLY A 83 -2.91 -18.95 2.72
C GLY A 83 -3.86 -17.76 2.47
N ARG A 84 -4.48 -17.70 1.28
CA ARG A 84 -5.28 -16.54 0.80
C ARG A 84 -6.79 -16.66 1.04
N LYS A 85 -7.29 -17.78 1.55
CA LYS A 85 -8.70 -17.91 1.95
C LYS A 85 -8.92 -17.59 3.41
N SER A 86 -7.84 -17.55 4.20
CA SER A 86 -7.93 -17.17 5.61
C SER A 86 -8.18 -15.67 5.73
N PHE A 87 -9.32 -15.30 6.31
CA PHE A 87 -9.60 -13.93 6.69
C PHE A 87 -8.51 -13.36 7.60
N HIS A 88 -7.94 -14.18 8.50
CA HIS A 88 -6.91 -13.75 9.44
C HIS A 88 -5.59 -13.43 8.73
N TYR A 89 -5.25 -14.18 7.68
CA TYR A 89 -4.08 -13.86 6.84
C TYR A 89 -4.24 -12.49 6.17
N TRP A 90 -5.41 -12.22 5.59
CA TRP A 90 -5.68 -10.92 4.96
C TRP A 90 -5.71 -9.80 5.97
N LEU A 91 -6.35 -10.01 7.12
CA LEU A 91 -6.37 -9.04 8.22
C LEU A 91 -4.94 -8.70 8.66
N PHE A 92 -4.07 -9.70 8.78
CA PHE A 92 -2.67 -9.50 9.15
C PHE A 92 -1.87 -8.76 8.08
N ILE A 93 -1.91 -9.23 6.82
CA ILE A 93 -1.17 -8.62 5.69
C ILE A 93 -1.61 -7.19 5.44
N PHE A 94 -2.93 -6.95 5.36
CA PHE A 94 -3.47 -5.61 5.18
C PHE A 94 -3.20 -4.76 6.40
N GLY A 95 -3.46 -5.26 7.61
CA GLY A 95 -3.21 -4.53 8.85
C GLY A 95 -1.76 -4.04 8.94
N LEU A 96 -0.80 -4.94 8.77
CA LEU A 96 0.63 -4.62 8.81
C LEU A 96 1.03 -3.61 7.73
N SER A 97 0.61 -3.85 6.47
CA SER A 97 0.94 -2.96 5.36
C SER A 97 0.31 -1.57 5.53
N PHE A 98 -0.93 -1.51 6.02
CA PHE A 98 -1.67 -0.26 6.23
C PHE A 98 -1.09 0.53 7.42
N SER A 99 -0.67 -0.15 8.48
CA SER A 99 0.05 0.48 9.59
C SER A 99 1.35 1.13 9.12
N PHE A 100 2.17 0.43 8.31
CA PHE A 100 3.39 1.00 7.75
C PHE A 100 3.09 2.17 6.80
N PHE A 101 2.05 2.05 5.97
CA PHE A 101 1.65 3.13 5.07
C PHE A 101 1.25 4.40 5.84
N PHE A 102 0.44 4.28 6.89
CA PHE A 102 0.07 5.42 7.73
C PHE A 102 1.26 6.02 8.47
N LEU A 103 2.17 5.17 8.97
CA LEU A 103 3.40 5.64 9.60
C LEU A 103 4.24 6.45 8.60
N ALA A 104 4.36 5.97 7.36
CA ALA A 104 5.08 6.66 6.28
C ALA A 104 4.40 7.98 5.88
N MET A 105 3.06 8.03 5.84
CA MET A 105 2.33 9.27 5.61
C MET A 105 2.53 10.28 6.74
N ARG A 106 2.45 9.85 7.99
CA ARG A 106 2.70 10.71 9.16
C ARG A 106 4.14 11.23 9.18
N TYR A 107 5.11 10.36 8.86
CA TYR A 107 6.52 10.72 8.74
C TYR A 107 6.73 11.77 7.64
N SER A 108 6.12 11.57 6.46
CA SER A 108 6.16 12.53 5.35
C SER A 108 5.57 13.88 5.72
N TYR A 109 4.42 13.88 6.40
CA TYR A 109 3.78 15.08 6.88
C TYR A 109 4.68 15.87 7.85
N ARG A 110 5.33 15.17 8.80
CA ARG A 110 6.31 15.80 9.71
C ARG A 110 7.52 16.35 8.96
N ILE A 111 8.09 15.59 8.02
CA ILE A 111 9.20 16.07 7.18
C ILE A 111 8.83 17.39 6.50
N VAL A 112 7.64 17.49 5.90
CA VAL A 112 7.19 18.70 5.20
C VAL A 112 7.03 19.88 6.16
N ILE A 113 6.47 19.67 7.35
CA ILE A 113 6.27 20.75 8.34
C ILE A 113 7.58 21.21 8.98
N ASP A 114 8.44 20.26 9.36
CA ASP A 114 9.65 20.56 10.12
C ASP A 114 10.72 21.19 9.20
N HIS A 115 10.71 20.86 7.90
CA HIS A 115 11.68 21.34 6.91
C HIS A 115 11.12 22.45 5.99
N LYS A 116 10.35 23.39 6.56
CA LYS A 116 9.78 24.56 5.86
C LYS A 116 10.81 25.40 5.08
N ASN A 117 12.10 25.35 5.46
CA ASN A 117 13.13 26.21 4.89
C ASN A 117 14.03 25.49 3.87
N LYS A 118 13.77 25.80 2.60
CA LYS A 118 14.66 25.83 1.41
C LYS A 118 15.36 24.56 0.92
N TYR A 119 15.67 23.56 1.76
CA TYR A 119 16.32 22.32 1.29
C TYR A 119 15.77 21.09 2.00
N LEU A 120 14.60 20.65 1.57
CA LEU A 120 14.19 19.28 1.85
C LEU A 120 15.24 18.37 1.18
N LYS A 121 16.06 17.69 1.98
CA LYS A 121 17.09 16.80 1.43
C LYS A 121 16.39 15.79 0.54
N LYS A 122 16.81 15.69 -0.73
CA LYS A 122 16.25 14.72 -1.69
C LYS A 122 16.21 13.31 -1.12
N SER A 123 17.19 12.97 -0.27
CA SER A 123 17.25 11.70 0.45
C SER A 123 16.03 11.44 1.35
N LEU A 124 15.52 12.44 2.08
CA LEU A 124 14.37 12.28 2.97
C LEU A 124 13.06 12.09 2.21
N ALA A 125 12.89 12.79 1.08
CA ALA A 125 11.73 12.59 0.20
C ALA A 125 11.76 11.19 -0.43
N LEU A 126 12.94 10.73 -0.87
CA LEU A 126 13.12 9.39 -1.41
C LEU A 126 12.88 8.32 -0.35
N GLU A 127 13.40 8.49 0.87
CA GLU A 127 13.20 7.58 1.99
C GLU A 127 11.72 7.44 2.34
N ALA A 128 11.02 8.57 2.52
CA ALA A 128 9.60 8.57 2.83
C ALA A 128 8.76 7.91 1.72
N SER A 129 9.11 8.19 0.46
CA SER A 129 8.46 7.59 -0.71
C SER A 129 8.76 6.09 -0.82
N ALA A 130 9.97 5.66 -0.44
CA ALA A 130 10.35 4.25 -0.42
C ALA A 130 9.57 3.48 0.63
N TRP A 131 9.35 4.03 1.83
CA TRP A 131 8.50 3.41 2.85
C TRP A 131 7.06 3.24 2.38
N MET A 132 6.49 4.24 1.71
CA MET A 132 5.17 4.11 1.05
C MET A 132 5.21 3.02 -0.02
N ALA A 133 6.24 3.01 -0.87
CA ALA A 133 6.40 2.04 -1.94
C ALA A 133 6.47 0.61 -1.40
N VAL A 134 7.22 0.36 -0.33
CA VAL A 134 7.32 -0.95 0.33
C VAL A 134 5.95 -1.40 0.82
N SER A 135 5.20 -0.52 1.48
CA SER A 135 3.87 -0.88 1.99
C SER A 135 2.86 -1.19 0.85
N LEU A 136 2.85 -0.39 -0.22
CA LEU A 136 2.03 -0.63 -1.40
C LEU A 136 2.44 -1.91 -2.14
N PHE A 137 3.75 -2.14 -2.24
CA PHE A 137 4.32 -3.34 -2.84
C PHE A 137 3.83 -4.59 -2.13
N TRP A 138 3.84 -4.62 -0.80
CA TRP A 138 3.38 -5.78 -0.04
C TRP A 138 1.89 -6.08 -0.25
N VAL A 139 1.05 -5.04 -0.32
CA VAL A 139 -0.37 -5.21 -0.65
C VAL A 139 -0.54 -5.76 -2.07
N ALA A 140 0.09 -5.12 -3.06
CA ALA A 140 0.00 -5.54 -4.46
C ALA A 140 0.55 -6.95 -4.65
N HIS A 141 1.70 -7.25 -4.07
CA HIS A 141 2.32 -8.57 -4.10
C HIS A 141 1.39 -9.64 -3.51
N SER A 142 0.77 -9.35 -2.37
CA SER A 142 -0.14 -10.29 -1.70
C SER A 142 -1.43 -10.52 -2.48
N VAL A 143 -1.90 -9.57 -3.28
CA VAL A 143 -3.05 -9.72 -4.17
C VAL A 143 -2.66 -10.49 -5.44
N PHE A 144 -1.61 -10.07 -6.14
CA PHE A 144 -1.35 -10.50 -7.52
C PHE A 144 -0.46 -11.74 -7.65
N VAL A 145 0.45 -12.03 -6.71
CA VAL A 145 1.46 -13.11 -6.89
C VAL A 145 0.93 -14.50 -6.53
N LYS A 146 0.56 -15.35 -7.49
CA LYS A 146 0.17 -16.73 -7.14
C LYS A 146 1.41 -17.52 -6.70
N ASN A 147 1.27 -18.49 -5.79
CA ASN A 147 2.38 -19.39 -5.37
C ASN A 147 3.03 -20.18 -6.53
N ALA A 148 2.41 -20.22 -7.71
CA ALA A 148 2.99 -20.79 -8.93
C ALA A 148 3.96 -19.82 -9.65
N ASP A 149 3.80 -18.52 -9.37
CA ASP A 149 4.66 -17.43 -9.83
C ASP A 149 5.62 -17.12 -8.67
N LEU A 150 6.66 -17.94 -8.51
CA LEU A 150 7.82 -17.49 -7.75
C LEU A 150 8.21 -16.12 -8.34
N PRO A 151 8.25 -15.03 -7.54
CA PRO A 151 8.48 -13.71 -8.09
C PRO A 151 9.85 -13.73 -8.76
N THR A 152 9.86 -13.72 -10.09
CA THR A 152 11.09 -13.52 -10.84
C THR A 152 11.66 -12.20 -10.36
N PRO A 153 13.00 -12.06 -10.24
CA PRO A 153 13.61 -10.81 -9.81
C PRO A 153 13.09 -9.61 -10.62
N MET A 154 12.83 -9.84 -11.92
CA MET A 154 12.23 -8.88 -12.84
C MET A 154 10.83 -8.41 -12.39
N TYR A 155 9.94 -9.32 -11.99
CA TYR A 155 8.63 -8.95 -11.46
C TYR A 155 8.75 -8.06 -10.22
N ALA A 156 9.61 -8.45 -9.26
CA ALA A 156 9.79 -7.70 -8.03
C ALA A 156 10.34 -6.29 -8.31
N SER A 157 11.33 -6.16 -9.18
CA SER A 157 11.93 -4.87 -9.55
C SER A 157 10.93 -3.96 -10.28
N VAL A 158 10.17 -4.49 -11.25
CA VAL A 158 9.19 -3.69 -12.01
C VAL A 158 8.05 -3.21 -11.11
N MET A 159 7.49 -4.12 -10.30
CA MET A 159 6.41 -3.74 -9.37
C MET A 159 6.88 -2.75 -8.31
N PHE A 160 8.07 -2.95 -7.75
CA PHE A 160 8.64 -2.00 -6.80
C PHE A 160 8.86 -0.62 -7.45
N GLY A 161 9.33 -0.57 -8.70
CA GLY A 161 9.47 0.67 -9.46
C GLY A 161 8.15 1.42 -9.63
N ILE A 162 7.06 0.71 -9.98
CA ILE A 162 5.72 1.30 -10.08
C ILE A 162 5.24 1.82 -8.72
N CYS A 163 5.40 1.03 -7.65
CA CYS A 163 5.05 1.44 -6.30
C CYS A 163 5.87 2.65 -5.82
N LEU A 164 7.12 2.79 -6.27
CA LEU A 164 7.98 3.93 -5.95
C LEU A 164 7.51 5.21 -6.64
N LEU A 165 7.07 5.14 -7.90
CA LEU A 165 6.45 6.26 -8.59
C LEU A 165 5.14 6.70 -7.91
N LEU A 166 4.31 5.74 -7.48
CA LEU A 166 3.10 6.03 -6.72
C LEU A 166 3.41 6.66 -5.36
N GLY A 167 4.40 6.13 -4.63
CA GLY A 167 4.87 6.68 -3.35
C GLY A 167 5.36 8.11 -3.49
N LEU A 168 6.15 8.41 -4.53
CA LEU A 168 6.58 9.77 -4.86
C LEU A 168 5.39 10.69 -5.14
N SER A 169 4.42 10.24 -5.93
CA SER A 169 3.21 11.01 -6.23
C SER A 169 2.43 11.36 -4.95
N ILE A 170 2.26 10.39 -4.05
CA ILE A 170 1.58 10.60 -2.76
C ILE A 170 2.35 11.60 -1.90
N PHE A 171 3.68 11.48 -1.84
CA PHE A 171 4.52 12.41 -1.09
C PHE A 171 4.36 13.86 -1.58
N TYR A 172 4.43 14.08 -2.90
CA TYR A 172 4.25 15.42 -3.46
C TYR A 172 2.82 15.95 -3.27
N PHE A 173 1.82 15.07 -3.30
CA PHE A 173 0.44 15.44 -2.99
C PHE A 173 0.30 15.91 -1.53
N ILE A 174 0.88 15.18 -0.56
CA ILE A 174 0.92 15.60 0.85
C ILE A 174 1.62 16.95 0.98
N LYS A 175 2.78 17.13 0.33
CA LYS A 175 3.51 18.40 0.32
C LYS A 175 2.66 19.56 -0.20
N PHE A 176 1.96 19.35 -1.32
CA PHE A 176 1.07 20.34 -1.90
C PHE A 176 -0.06 20.73 -0.94
N LEU A 177 -0.74 19.76 -0.35
CA LEU A 177 -1.83 20.01 0.60
C LEU A 177 -1.36 20.77 1.85
N THR A 178 -0.22 20.38 2.42
CA THR A 178 0.34 21.03 3.61
C THR A 178 0.72 22.48 3.30
N ASN A 179 1.42 22.73 2.18
CA ASN A 179 1.80 24.08 1.77
C ASN A 179 0.59 24.98 1.51
N ARG A 180 -0.46 24.44 0.87
CA ARG A 180 -1.71 25.18 0.63
C ARG A 180 -2.38 25.58 1.94
N LYS A 181 -2.50 24.64 2.89
CA LYS A 181 -3.09 24.90 4.22
C LYS A 181 -2.29 25.94 5.00
N GLU A 182 -0.97 25.84 4.96
CA GLU A 182 -0.10 26.81 5.62
C GLU A 182 -0.25 28.21 5.03
N HIS A 183 -0.27 28.33 3.69
CA HIS A 183 -0.47 29.61 3.01
C HIS A 183 -1.80 30.25 3.42
N THR A 184 -2.89 29.48 3.39
CA THR A 184 -4.22 29.98 3.82
C THR A 184 -4.21 30.43 5.28
N LEU A 185 -3.62 29.63 6.18
CA LEU A 185 -3.58 29.97 7.61
C LEU A 185 -2.72 31.22 7.86
N LYS A 186 -1.62 31.36 7.14
CA LYS A 186 -0.75 32.55 7.21
C LYS A 186 -1.49 33.79 6.72
N SER A 187 -2.22 33.70 5.61
CA SER A 187 -3.05 34.79 5.09
C SER A 187 -4.08 35.23 6.13
N TYR A 188 -4.86 34.30 6.71
CA TYR A 188 -5.81 34.63 7.78
C TYR A 188 -5.15 35.29 9.00
N LYS A 189 -3.98 34.78 9.43
CA LYS A 189 -3.23 35.37 10.55
C LYS A 189 -2.81 36.81 10.24
N THR A 190 -2.27 37.06 9.04
CA THR A 190 -1.90 38.41 8.60
C THR A 190 -3.11 39.34 8.58
N SER A 191 -4.24 38.88 8.03
CA SER A 191 -5.49 39.65 8.01
C SER A 191 -5.97 40.04 9.41
N ILE A 192 -5.95 39.10 10.36
CA ILE A 192 -6.35 39.36 11.76
C ILE A 192 -5.41 40.39 12.41
N VAL A 193 -4.09 40.25 12.22
CA VAL A 193 -3.12 41.19 12.78
C VAL A 193 -3.31 42.60 12.20
N ASN A 194 -3.52 42.72 10.88
CA ASN A 194 -3.78 43.99 10.21
C ASN A 194 -5.07 44.66 10.73
N LEU A 195 -6.13 43.87 10.96
CA LEU A 195 -7.38 44.38 11.54
C LEU A 195 -7.21 44.84 12.99
N ILE A 196 -6.49 44.09 13.82
CA ILE A 196 -6.20 44.48 15.22
C ILE A 196 -5.39 45.78 15.24
N GLN A 197 -4.37 45.89 14.37
CA GLN A 197 -3.57 47.10 14.25
C GLN A 197 -4.43 48.30 13.82
N LEU A 198 -5.30 48.12 12.83
CA LEU A 198 -6.24 49.16 12.39
C LEU A 198 -7.15 49.64 13.53
N ILE A 199 -7.72 48.71 14.31
CA ILE A 199 -8.55 49.04 15.48
C ILE A 199 -7.75 49.83 16.51
N GLY A 200 -6.49 49.43 16.77
CA GLY A 200 -5.59 50.14 17.66
C GLY A 200 -5.31 51.57 17.21
N GLU A 201 -5.01 51.76 15.92
CA GLU A 201 -4.76 53.07 15.31
C GLU A 201 -6.02 53.96 15.31
N ILE A 202 -7.21 53.42 14.99
CA ILE A 202 -8.48 54.16 15.11
C ILE A 202 -8.70 54.63 16.55
N ARG A 203 -8.52 53.73 17.52
CA ARG A 203 -8.83 54.03 18.92
C ARG A 203 -7.86 55.05 19.53
N VAL A 204 -6.55 54.87 19.30
CA VAL A 204 -5.50 55.66 19.96
C VAL A 204 -5.13 56.90 19.16
N ASP A 205 -4.94 56.79 17.84
CA ASP A 205 -4.50 57.92 17.05
C ASP A 205 -5.66 58.77 16.57
N HIS A 206 -6.76 58.16 16.14
CA HIS A 206 -7.85 58.92 15.56
C HIS A 206 -8.77 59.51 16.63
N TYR A 207 -9.46 58.67 17.41
CA TYR A 207 -10.47 59.15 18.35
C TYR A 207 -9.88 60.00 19.48
N PHE A 208 -8.77 59.58 20.10
CA PHE A 208 -8.17 60.33 21.21
C PHE A 208 -7.56 61.67 20.77
N LYS A 209 -6.82 61.70 19.64
CA LYS A 209 -6.25 62.96 19.14
C LYS A 209 -7.33 63.89 18.59
N MET A 210 -8.38 63.36 17.94
CA MET A 210 -9.52 64.17 17.51
C MET A 210 -10.29 64.76 18.68
N SER A 211 -10.55 63.99 19.75
CA SER A 211 -11.22 64.53 20.93
C SER A 211 -10.41 65.65 21.58
N ALA A 212 -9.08 65.53 21.62
CA ALA A 212 -8.20 66.58 22.12
C ALA A 212 -8.20 67.82 21.21
N LYS A 213 -8.14 67.65 19.89
CA LYS A 213 -8.19 68.75 18.91
C LYS A 213 -9.56 69.44 18.87
N ALA A 214 -10.66 68.71 19.05
CA ALA A 214 -12.01 69.26 19.03
C ALA A 214 -12.30 70.21 20.22
N MET A 215 -11.55 70.09 21.31
CA MET A 215 -11.63 71.03 22.45
C MET A 215 -11.06 72.43 22.14
N THR A 216 -10.36 72.61 21.02
CA THR A 216 -9.84 73.92 20.56
C THR A 216 -10.66 74.43 19.38
N LYS A 217 -11.31 75.59 19.52
CA LYS A 217 -12.32 76.14 18.59
C LYS A 217 -11.82 76.40 17.15
N GLU A 218 -10.51 76.45 16.91
CA GLU A 218 -9.90 76.83 15.62
C GLU A 218 -9.57 75.64 14.69
N ASN A 219 -9.76 74.38 15.12
CA ASN A 219 -9.19 73.23 14.41
C ASN A 219 -10.16 72.46 13.48
N LYS A 220 -11.29 73.05 13.07
CA LYS A 220 -12.38 72.35 12.37
C LYS A 220 -11.96 71.76 11.00
N GLU A 221 -11.18 72.50 10.21
CA GLU A 221 -10.68 72.02 8.91
C GLU A 221 -9.62 70.93 9.05
N ILE A 222 -8.76 71.02 10.07
CA ILE A 222 -7.73 70.03 10.37
C ILE A 222 -8.36 68.70 10.78
N ILE A 223 -9.45 68.75 11.56
CA ILE A 223 -10.23 67.58 11.95
C ILE A 223 -10.87 66.93 10.71
N SER A 224 -11.48 67.70 9.80
CA SER A 224 -12.07 67.14 8.58
C SER A 224 -11.04 66.39 7.72
N LYS A 225 -9.83 66.94 7.60
CA LYS A 225 -8.75 66.34 6.80
C LYS A 225 -8.20 65.06 7.43
N ASP A 226 -8.02 65.04 8.76
CA ASP A 226 -7.58 63.84 9.49
C ASP A 226 -8.63 62.70 9.44
N SER A 227 -9.94 63.04 9.38
CA SER A 227 -11.02 62.06 9.14
C SER A 227 -10.88 61.39 7.77
N GLU A 228 -10.71 62.20 6.72
CA GLU A 228 -10.63 61.68 5.35
C GLU A 228 -9.39 60.80 5.13
N VAL A 229 -8.26 61.15 5.76
CA VAL A 229 -7.04 60.32 5.75
C VAL A 229 -7.29 58.98 6.46
N MET A 230 -8.01 58.99 7.59
CA MET A 230 -8.33 57.76 8.32
C MET A 230 -9.29 56.86 7.54
N ASP A 231 -10.31 57.43 6.91
CA ASP A 231 -11.26 56.69 6.08
C ASP A 231 -10.54 56.00 4.91
N LYS A 232 -9.66 56.72 4.20
CA LYS A 232 -8.82 56.13 3.14
C LYS A 232 -7.95 54.99 3.66
N LYS A 233 -7.40 55.13 4.87
CA LYS A 233 -6.58 54.08 5.50
C LYS A 233 -7.40 52.85 5.89
N ILE A 234 -8.61 53.04 6.43
CA ILE A 234 -9.57 51.97 6.74
C ILE A 234 -9.93 51.21 5.46
N PHE A 235 -10.36 51.91 4.40
CA PHE A 235 -10.70 51.29 3.13
C PHE A 235 -9.52 50.52 2.53
N SER A 236 -8.32 51.11 2.50
CA SER A 236 -7.12 50.44 1.97
C SER A 236 -6.71 49.19 2.77
N THR A 237 -6.99 49.17 4.08
CA THR A 237 -6.67 48.02 4.94
C THR A 237 -7.70 46.91 4.79
N LEU A 238 -8.98 47.26 4.66
CA LEU A 238 -10.06 46.32 4.36
C LEU A 238 -9.89 45.68 2.97
N GLU A 239 -9.46 46.46 1.97
CA GLU A 239 -9.18 45.97 0.63
C GLU A 239 -8.00 44.97 0.63
N LYS A 240 -6.90 45.28 1.33
CA LYS A 240 -5.77 44.34 1.50
C LYS A 240 -6.19 43.03 2.19
N VAL A 241 -7.07 43.12 3.19
CA VAL A 241 -7.62 41.96 3.89
C VAL A 241 -8.53 41.13 2.98
N ALA A 242 -9.37 41.78 2.17
CA ALA A 242 -10.26 41.11 1.21
C ALA A 242 -9.48 40.39 0.10
N ASP A 243 -8.36 40.97 -0.34
CA ASP A 243 -7.45 40.39 -1.33
C ASP A 243 -6.54 39.29 -0.76
N GLY A 244 -6.57 39.03 0.56
CA GLY A 244 -5.74 38.04 1.23
C GLY A 244 -4.24 38.36 1.26
N LYS A 245 -3.88 39.65 1.13
CA LYS A 245 -2.50 40.16 1.11
C LYS A 245 -2.04 40.68 2.48
#